data_AF-A0A485LI64-F1
#
_entry.id   AF-A0A485LI64-F1
#
_cell.length_a   1.000
_cell.length_b   1.000
_cell.length_c   1.000
_cell.angle_alpha   90.00
_cell.angle_beta   90.00
_cell.angle_gamma   90.00
#
_symmetry.space_group_name_H-M   'P 1'
#
loop_
_entity.id
_entity.type
_entity.pdbx_description
1 polymer ?
#
loop_
_entity_poly.entity_id
_entity_poly.type
_entity_poly.pdbx_seq_one_letter_code
_entity_poly.pdbx_strand_id
1 'polypeptide(L)'
;MAENGQVLLPNVGIGHASIEDLAKLVKAKRELAQEKVISHQRVKLLRDEVAECYLKNGVNHFVACKALRQQYEALVKDPWLGMKPIRFEGQEDNE
;
A
#
# COMPACT_ATOMS: atom_id res chain seq x y z
N MET A 1 10.24 -13.33 -5.49
CA MET A 1 8.93 -13.42 -6.15
C MET A 1 7.92 -12.77 -5.23
N ALA A 2 7.47 -11.55 -5.54
CA ALA A 2 6.32 -10.95 -4.90
C ALA A 2 5.21 -10.96 -5.97
N GLU A 3 4.29 -11.91 -5.86
CA GLU A 3 3.25 -12.22 -6.85
C GLU A 3 2.12 -11.17 -6.92
N ASN A 4 2.32 -9.99 -6.31
CA ASN A 4 1.28 -8.98 -6.14
C ASN A 4 1.65 -7.69 -6.89
N GLY A 5 1.60 -7.71 -8.23
CA GLY A 5 1.48 -6.51 -9.07
C GLY A 5 2.43 -5.35 -8.79
N GLN A 6 3.59 -5.60 -8.17
CA GLN A 6 4.53 -4.56 -7.82
C GLN A 6 5.30 -4.16 -9.06
N VAL A 7 5.09 -2.93 -9.48
CA VAL A 7 5.98 -2.29 -10.44
C VAL A 7 7.29 -2.01 -9.73
N LEU A 8 8.28 -2.83 -10.05
CA LEU A 8 9.68 -2.49 -9.83
C LEU A 8 9.93 -1.23 -10.66
N LEU A 9 10.08 -0.08 -9.99
CA LEU A 9 10.54 1.13 -10.67
C LEU A 9 11.81 0.76 -11.44
N PRO A 10 11.87 0.93 -12.76
CA PRO A 10 13.00 0.48 -13.52
C PRO A 10 14.25 1.20 -13.00
N ASN A 11 15.33 0.44 -12.81
CA ASN A 11 16.61 0.98 -12.39
C ASN A 11 17.27 1.59 -13.64
N VAL A 12 16.79 2.76 -14.06
CA VAL A 12 17.28 3.37 -15.29
C VAL A 12 18.66 3.95 -15.03
N GLY A 13 19.68 3.31 -15.61
CA GLY A 13 21.06 3.76 -15.52
C GLY A 13 21.21 5.18 -16.07
N ILE A 14 22.02 5.99 -15.39
CA ILE A 14 22.18 7.44 -15.60
C ILE A 14 22.63 7.81 -17.04
N GLY A 15 23.07 6.85 -17.85
CA GLY A 15 23.57 7.09 -19.21
C GLY A 15 22.62 6.80 -20.38
N HIS A 16 21.44 6.19 -20.17
CA HIS A 16 20.63 5.63 -21.28
C HIS A 16 19.15 6.07 -21.27
N ALA A 17 18.75 6.90 -20.30
CA ALA A 17 17.36 7.36 -20.15
C ALA A 17 17.07 8.55 -21.07
N SER A 18 15.96 8.53 -21.81
CA SER A 18 15.45 9.75 -22.41
C SER A 18 14.91 10.71 -21.32
N ILE A 19 14.78 12.00 -21.64
CA ILE A 19 14.16 12.99 -20.73
C ILE A 19 12.71 12.57 -20.40
N GLU A 20 12.01 11.94 -21.34
CA GLU A 20 10.65 11.44 -21.16
C GLU A 20 10.60 10.28 -20.16
N ASP A 21 11.55 9.35 -20.21
CA ASP A 21 11.67 8.24 -19.26
C ASP A 21 11.96 8.75 -17.85
N LEU A 22 12.81 9.77 -17.73
CA LEU A 22 13.09 10.43 -16.45
C LEU A 22 11.82 11.07 -15.88
N ALA A 23 11.02 11.75 -16.69
CA ALA A 23 9.76 12.36 -16.25
C ALA A 23 8.75 11.30 -15.76
N LYS A 24 8.61 10.18 -16.49
CA LYS A 24 7.76 9.05 -16.10
C LYS A 24 8.22 8.41 -14.79
N LEU A 25 9.53 8.26 -14.58
CA LEU A 25 10.10 7.72 -13.34
C LEU A 25 9.81 8.61 -12.14
N VAL A 26 9.96 9.93 -12.30
CA VAL A 26 9.68 10.89 -11.22
C VAL A 26 8.19 10.86 -10.86
N LYS A 27 7.30 10.79 -11.84
CA LYS A 27 5.85 10.63 -11.63
C LYS A 27 5.55 9.35 -10.82
N ALA A 28 6.05 8.20 -11.27
CA ALA A 28 5.81 6.92 -10.60
C ALA A 28 6.38 6.88 -9.18
N LYS A 29 7.57 7.45 -8.94
CA LYS A 29 8.15 7.60 -7.60
C LYS A 29 7.26 8.45 -6.68
N ARG A 30 6.70 9.55 -7.21
CA ARG A 30 5.80 10.42 -6.46
C ARG A 30 4.51 9.70 -6.09
N GLU A 31 3.90 8.99 -7.02
CA GLU A 31 2.67 8.21 -6.79
C GLU A 31 2.91 7.10 -5.74
N LEU A 32 4.04 6.40 -5.82
CA LEU A 32 4.43 5.40 -4.82
C LEU A 32 4.57 6.01 -3.42
N ALA A 33 5.24 7.16 -3.32
CA ALA A 33 5.39 7.86 -2.04
C ALA A 33 4.03 8.29 -1.47
N GLN A 34 3.11 8.75 -2.32
CA GLN A 34 1.76 9.13 -1.92
C GLN A 34 0.96 7.92 -1.42
N GLU A 35 0.93 6.81 -2.15
CA GLU A 35 0.15 5.63 -1.74
C GLU A 35 0.73 4.99 -0.48
N LYS A 36 2.06 5.07 -0.25
CA LYS A 36 2.67 4.65 1.01
C LYS A 36 2.15 5.47 2.21
N VAL A 37 1.99 6.79 2.05
CA VAL A 37 1.42 7.64 3.11
C VAL A 37 -0.05 7.27 3.34
N ILE A 38 -0.81 7.07 2.27
CA ILE A 38 -2.23 6.69 2.32
C ILE A 38 -2.40 5.33 3.02
N SER A 39 -1.60 4.31 2.66
CA SER A 39 -1.70 2.98 3.25
C SER A 39 -1.42 3.01 4.75
N HIS A 40 -0.38 3.74 5.18
CA HIS A 40 -0.08 3.95 6.59
C HIS A 40 -1.20 4.68 7.34
N GLN A 41 -1.83 5.69 6.73
CA GLN A 41 -2.96 6.39 7.34
C GLN A 41 -4.20 5.49 7.47
N ARG A 42 -4.50 4.66 6.46
CA ARG A 42 -5.60 3.68 6.53
C ARG A 42 -5.43 2.71 7.69
N VAL A 43 -4.21 2.17 7.88
CA VAL A 43 -3.91 1.28 9.01
C VAL A 43 -4.12 1.99 10.35
N LYS A 44 -3.71 3.26 10.47
CA LYS A 44 -3.92 4.05 11.69
C LYS A 44 -5.40 4.25 12.01
N LEU A 45 -6.19 4.64 11.02
CA LEU A 45 -7.64 4.82 11.20
C LEU A 45 -8.31 3.53 11.65
N LEU A 46 -8.01 2.40 11.00
CA LEU A 46 -8.58 1.11 11.37
C LEU A 46 -8.14 0.67 12.78
N ARG A 47 -6.89 0.98 13.17
CA ARG A 47 -6.41 0.73 14.54
C ARG A 47 -7.20 1.53 15.57
N ASP A 48 -7.48 2.79 15.28
CA ASP A 48 -8.21 3.68 16.16
C ASP A 48 -9.69 3.24 16.27
N GLU A 49 -10.30 2.80 15.17
CA GLU A 49 -11.64 2.18 15.18
C GLU A 49 -11.70 0.88 16.01
N VAL A 50 -10.67 0.03 15.91
CA VAL A 50 -10.55 -1.15 16.76
C VAL A 50 -10.47 -0.73 18.23
N ALA A 51 -9.61 0.23 18.57
CA ALA A 51 -9.48 0.73 19.94
C ALA A 51 -10.80 1.29 20.48
N GLU A 52 -11.52 2.08 19.68
CA GLU A 52 -12.83 2.62 20.03
C GLU A 52 -13.86 1.50 20.25
N CYS A 53 -13.87 0.47 19.40
CA CYS A 53 -14.74 -0.69 19.57
C CYS A 53 -14.48 -1.42 20.90
N TYR A 54 -13.21 -1.58 21.28
CA TYR A 54 -12.83 -2.18 22.56
C TYR A 54 -13.34 -1.35 23.74
N LEU A 55 -13.20 -0.02 23.68
CA LEU A 55 -13.69 0.89 24.73
C LEU A 55 -15.22 0.86 24.86
N LYS A 56 -15.95 0.80 23.74
CA LYS A 56 -17.42 0.79 23.73
C LYS A 56 -18.01 -0.52 24.24
N ASN A 57 -17.41 -1.66 23.90
CA ASN A 57 -18.00 -2.97 24.18
C ASN A 57 -17.49 -3.63 25.47
N GLY A 58 -16.39 -3.12 26.06
CA GLY A 58 -15.83 -3.66 27.29
C GLY A 58 -15.61 -5.16 27.19
N VAL A 59 -16.10 -5.94 28.17
CA VAL A 59 -15.92 -7.40 28.23
C VAL A 59 -16.45 -8.16 26.99
N ASN A 60 -17.38 -7.58 26.23
CA ASN A 60 -17.97 -8.21 25.05
C ASN A 60 -17.15 -8.00 23.76
N HIS A 61 -16.00 -7.31 23.84
CA HIS A 61 -15.20 -6.94 22.66
C HIS A 61 -14.76 -8.14 21.81
N PHE A 62 -14.61 -9.33 22.39
CA PHE A 62 -14.15 -10.52 21.66
C PHE A 62 -15.08 -10.93 20.52
N VAL A 63 -16.38 -10.76 20.72
CA VAL A 63 -17.42 -11.07 19.73
C VAL A 63 -17.75 -9.83 18.91
N ALA A 64 -18.02 -8.71 19.57
CA ALA A 64 -18.46 -7.48 18.91
C ALA A 64 -17.40 -6.88 17.97
N CYS A 65 -16.12 -6.89 18.35
CA CYS A 65 -15.03 -6.30 17.58
C CYS A 65 -14.29 -7.33 16.70
N LYS A 66 -14.79 -8.57 16.60
CA LYS A 66 -14.09 -9.67 15.89
C LYS A 66 -13.78 -9.32 14.44
N ALA A 67 -14.78 -8.81 13.71
CA ALA A 67 -14.64 -8.49 12.29
C ALA A 67 -13.60 -7.38 12.07
N LEU A 68 -13.68 -6.28 12.83
CA LEU A 68 -12.71 -5.18 12.76
C LEU A 68 -11.29 -5.64 13.10
N ARG A 69 -11.14 -6.48 14.14
CA ARG A 69 -9.84 -7.05 14.50
C ARG A 69 -9.26 -7.91 13.38
N GLN A 70 -10.08 -8.75 12.74
CA GLN A 70 -9.63 -9.60 11.63
C GLN A 70 -9.24 -8.78 10.40
N GLN A 71 -9.96 -7.70 10.09
CA GLN A 71 -9.59 -6.78 9.02
C GLN A 71 -8.25 -6.09 9.31
N TYR A 72 -8.07 -5.59 10.53
CA TYR A 72 -6.82 -4.97 10.95
C TYR A 72 -5.65 -5.96 10.91
N GLU A 73 -5.86 -7.18 11.39
CA GLU A 73 -4.86 -8.25 11.36
C GLU A 73 -4.45 -8.61 9.92
N ALA A 74 -5.41 -8.75 9.01
CA ALA A 74 -5.13 -9.02 7.60
C ALA A 74 -4.31 -7.88 6.96
N LEU A 75 -4.67 -6.63 7.25
CA LEU A 75 -3.99 -5.46 6.69
C LEU A 75 -2.56 -5.29 7.21
N VAL A 76 -2.32 -5.55 8.50
CA VAL A 76 -0.97 -5.41 9.10
C VAL A 76 -0.04 -6.56 8.71
N LYS A 77 -0.60 -7.74 8.42
CA LYS A 77 0.19 -8.87 7.90
C LYS A 77 0.59 -8.71 6.43
N ASP A 78 -0.13 -7.90 5.67
CA ASP A 78 0.26 -7.56 4.30
C ASP A 78 1.54 -6.71 4.32
N PRO A 79 2.65 -7.15 3.69
CA PRO A 79 3.87 -6.37 3.61
C PRO A 79 3.69 -4.98 3.01
N TRP A 80 2.62 -4.76 2.23
CA TRP A 80 2.32 -3.51 1.55
C TRP A 80 1.18 -2.73 2.20
N LEU A 81 0.60 -3.22 3.30
CA LEU A 81 -0.46 -2.54 4.03
C LEU A 81 -1.66 -2.14 3.14
N GLY A 82 -1.99 -2.95 2.14
CA GLY A 82 -3.07 -2.68 1.19
C GLY A 82 -2.78 -1.52 0.22
N MET A 83 -1.51 -1.18 0.00
CA MET A 83 -1.08 -0.17 -0.98
C MET A 83 -1.54 -0.58 -2.39
N LYS A 84 -2.14 0.36 -3.13
CA LYS A 84 -2.47 0.13 -4.55
C LYS A 84 -1.19 -0.02 -5.39
N PRO A 85 -1.18 -0.93 -6.40
CA PRO A 85 -0.06 -1.04 -7.31
C PRO A 85 0.04 0.24 -8.17
N ILE A 86 1.24 0.82 -8.23
CA ILE A 86 1.54 1.96 -9.11
C ILE A 86 1.93 1.41 -10.48
N ARG A 87 1.33 1.89 -11.57
CA ARG A 87 1.69 1.47 -12.93
C ARG A 87 2.74 2.40 -13.53
N PHE A 88 3.85 1.86 -14.04
CA PHE A 88 4.81 2.62 -14.82
C PHE A 88 4.42 2.55 -16.31
N GLU A 89 3.98 3.67 -16.88
CA GLU A 89 3.60 3.78 -18.29
C GLU A 89 4.85 3.78 -19.20
N GLY A 90 5.43 2.60 -19.39
CA GLY A 90 6.61 2.38 -20.24
C GLY A 90 7.14 0.94 -20.25
N GLN A 91 6.48 0.01 -19.55
CA GLN A 91 6.74 -1.41 -19.67
C GLN A 91 5.73 -1.95 -20.67
N GLU A 92 6.11 -2.01 -21.95
CA GLU A 92 5.37 -2.86 -22.90
C GLU A 92 5.45 -4.29 -22.35
N ASP A 93 4.28 -4.87 -22.10
CA ASP A 93 4.12 -6.27 -21.75
C ASP A 93 4.56 -7.08 -22.98
N ASN A 94 5.86 -7.37 -23.11
CA ASN A 94 6.33 -8.36 -24.07
C ASN A 94 5.80 -9.72 -23.59
N GLU A 95 4.86 -10.24 -24.38
CA GLU A 95 4.30 -11.60 -24.31
C GLU A 95 5.38 -12.69 -24.41
#